data_AF-A0A838KX91-F1
#
_entry.id   AF-A0A838KX91-F1
#
_cell.length_a   1.000
_cell.length_b   1.000
_cell.length_c   1.000
_cell.angle_alpha   90.00
_cell.angle_beta   90.00
_cell.angle_gamma   90.00
#
_symmetry.space_group_name_H-M   'P 1'
#
loop_
_entity.id
_entity.type
_entity.pdbx_description
1 polymer ?
#
loop_
_entity_poly.entity_id
_entity_poly.type
_entity_poly.pdbx_seq_one_letter_code
_entity_poly.pdbx_strand_id
1 'polypeptide(L)' 'DPFDRAFIDNMIPHHESAIAMAEVALQKSKNSEIRGIAEDIVSAQKREIEQMRQWRQQWYAGS' A
#
# COMPACT_ATOMS: atom_id res chain seq x y z
N ASP A 1 9.98 -11.41 -13.76
CA ASP A 1 9.07 -11.65 -14.92
C ASP A 1 8.48 -10.33 -15.42
N PRO A 2 8.05 -10.15 -16.69
CA PRO A 2 7.14 -9.06 -17.08
C PRO A 2 5.92 -8.90 -16.17
N PHE A 3 5.38 -10.00 -15.63
CA PHE A 3 4.28 -10.01 -14.68
C PHE A 3 4.62 -9.28 -13.37
N ASP A 4 5.75 -9.59 -12.72
CA ASP A 4 6.09 -8.98 -11.42
C ASP A 4 6.30 -7.47 -11.55
N ARG A 5 6.87 -6.99 -12.67
CA ARG A 5 7.00 -5.56 -12.93
C ARG A 5 5.63 -4.89 -13.03
N ALA A 6 4.74 -5.43 -13.85
CA ALA A 6 3.40 -4.89 -14.01
C ALA A 6 2.59 -4.96 -12.71
N PHE A 7 2.75 -6.03 -11.93
CA PHE A 7 2.13 -6.17 -10.63
C PHE A 7 2.61 -5.07 -9.67
N ILE A 8 3.92 -4.91 -9.50
CA ILE A 8 4.51 -3.89 -8.61
C ILE A 8 4.11 -2.48 -9.04
N ASP A 9 4.21 -2.16 -10.33
CA ASP A 9 3.93 -0.82 -10.87
C ASP A 9 2.44 -0.43 -10.69
N ASN A 10 1.52 -1.41 -10.59
CA ASN A 10 0.10 -1.16 -10.32
C ASN A 10 -0.27 -1.24 -8.83
N MET A 11 0.39 -2.12 -8.06
CA MET A 11 0.03 -2.34 -6.66
C MET A 11 0.50 -1.23 -5.73
N ILE A 12 1.60 -0.55 -6.05
CA ILE A 12 2.04 0.63 -5.28
C ILE A 12 0.95 1.72 -5.27
N PRO A 13 0.45 2.24 -6.41
CA PRO A 13 -0.59 3.28 -6.40
C PRO A 13 -1.95 2.79 -5.89
N HIS A 14 -2.28 1.51 -6.08
CA HIS A 14 -3.47 0.90 -5.47
C HIS A 14 -3.41 1.01 -3.93
N HIS A 15 -2.27 0.64 -3.34
CA HIS A 15 -2.04 0.73 -1.91
C HIS A 15 -2.02 2.17 -1.40
N GLU A 16 -1.38 3.10 -2.11
CA GLU A 16 -1.41 4.52 -1.77
C GLU A 16 -2.85 5.06 -1.71
N SER A 17 -3.71 4.63 -2.63
CA SER A 17 -5.14 5.00 -2.64
C SER A 17 -5.91 4.40 -1.45
N ALA A 18 -5.65 3.14 -1.11
CA ALA A 18 -6.27 2.48 0.04
C ALA A 18 -5.82 3.08 1.39
N ILE A 19 -4.54 3.49 1.50
CA ILE A 19 -4.04 4.26 2.66
C ILE A 19 -4.79 5.59 2.78
N ALA A 20 -4.94 6.34 1.69
CA ALA A 20 -5.67 7.61 1.72
C ALA A 20 -7.12 7.44 2.21
N MET A 21 -7.79 6.37 1.77
CA MET A 21 -9.14 6.04 2.22
C MET A 21 -9.19 5.59 3.69
N ALA A 22 -8.22 4.82 4.14
CA ALA A 22 -8.09 4.41 5.53
C ALA A 22 -7.85 5.63 6.44
N GLU A 23 -7.01 6.58 6.04
CA GLU A 23 -6.79 7.84 6.77
C GLU A 23 -8.08 8.67 6.87
N VAL A 24 -8.91 8.71 5.82
CA VAL A 24 -10.25 9.32 5.88
C VAL A 24 -11.15 8.60 6.89
N ALA A 25 -11.12 7.26 6.93
CA ALA A 25 -11.89 6.48 7.91
C ALA A 25 -11.44 6.77 9.35
N LEU A 26 -10.13 6.92 9.60
CA LEU A 26 -9.59 7.29 10.90
C LEU A 26 -10.00 8.69 11.35
N GLN A 27 -10.19 9.61 10.41
CA GLN A 27 -10.63 10.98 10.72
C GLN A 27 -12.15 11.06 10.96
N LYS A 28 -12.94 10.29 10.22
CA LYS A 28 -14.41 10.46 10.17
C LYS A 28 -15.19 9.42 10.96
N SER A 29 -14.67 8.21 11.14
CA SER A 29 -15.41 7.13 11.79
C SER A 29 -15.34 7.24 13.32
N LYS A 30 -16.49 7.04 13.96
CA LYS A 30 -16.62 6.85 15.42
C LYS A 30 -16.68 5.38 15.83
N ASN A 31 -16.81 4.46 14.86
CA ASN A 31 -16.84 3.02 15.13
C ASN A 31 -15.41 2.51 15.35
N SER A 32 -15.14 1.95 16.53
CA SER A 32 -13.82 1.46 16.93
C SER A 32 -13.30 0.31 16.05
N GLU A 33 -14.17 -0.55 15.56
CA GLU A 33 -13.79 -1.65 14.66
C GLU A 33 -13.31 -1.12 13.31
N ILE A 34 -14.04 -0.18 12.72
CA ILE A 34 -13.66 0.47 11.45
C ILE A 34 -12.31 1.20 11.60
N ARG A 35 -12.09 1.84 12.75
CA ARG A 35 -10.82 2.51 13.04
C ARG A 35 -9.67 1.52 13.15
N GLY A 36 -9.87 0.39 13.86
CA GLY A 36 -8.86 -0.67 13.96
C GLY A 36 -8.49 -1.22 12.58
N ILE A 37 -9.48 -1.53 11.73
CA ILE A 37 -9.24 -1.99 10.35
C ILE A 37 -8.44 -0.94 9.56
N ALA A 38 -8.77 0.35 9.71
CA ALA A 38 -8.05 1.41 9.00
C ALA A 38 -6.60 1.58 9.50
N GLU A 39 -6.34 1.43 10.81
CA GLU A 39 -4.97 1.41 11.36
C GLU A 39 -4.16 0.24 10.78
N ASP A 40 -4.77 -0.94 10.71
CA ASP A 40 -4.14 -2.14 10.14
C ASP A 40 -3.83 -1.97 8.65
N ILE A 41 -4.75 -1.41 7.87
CA ILE A 41 -4.53 -1.11 6.44
C ILE A 41 -3.35 -0.16 6.28
N VAL A 42 -3.32 0.96 7.00
CA VAL A 42 -2.23 1.95 6.91
C VAL A 42 -0.89 1.30 7.25
N SER A 43 -0.85 0.52 8.34
CA SER A 43 0.35 -0.14 8.84
C SER A 43 0.88 -1.19 7.87
N ALA A 44 0.02 -2.09 7.39
CA ALA A 44 0.39 -3.15 6.46
C ALA A 44 0.81 -2.61 5.10
N GLN A 45 0.00 -1.74 4.50
CA GLN A 45 0.24 -1.30 3.13
C GLN A 45 1.44 -0.35 3.02
N LYS A 46 1.77 0.42 4.06
CA LYS A 46 3.05 1.17 4.10
C LYS A 46 4.26 0.24 4.05
N ARG A 47 4.23 -0.89 4.78
CA ARG A 47 5.31 -1.90 4.72
C ARG A 47 5.38 -2.57 3.36
N GLU A 48 4.25 -2.91 2.77
CA GLU A 48 4.18 -3.56 1.46
C GLU A 48 4.66 -2.63 0.33
N ILE A 49 4.34 -1.33 0.39
CA ILE A 49 4.88 -0.33 -0.54
C ILE A 49 6.41 -0.28 -0.46
N GLU A 50 6.97 -0.22 0.75
CA GLU A 50 8.43 -0.19 0.93
C GLU A 50 9.07 -1.47 0.35
N GLN A 51 8.47 -2.62 0.64
CA GLN A 51 8.94 -3.90 0.12
C GLN A 51 8.89 -3.96 -1.42
N MET A 52 7.79 -3.49 -2.02
CA MET A 52 7.64 -3.43 -3.48
C MET A 52 8.60 -2.44 -4.12
N ARG A 53 8.87 -1.29 -3.50
CA ARG A 53 9.88 -0.31 -3.97
C ARG A 53 11.28 -0.94 -3.97
N GLN A 54 11.63 -1.68 -2.92
CA GLN A 54 12.89 -2.41 -2.85
C GLN A 54 12.99 -3.47 -3.96
N TRP A 55 11.94 -4.28 -4.17
CA TRP A 55 11.91 -5.25 -5.26
C TRP A 55 12.01 -4.58 -6.63
N ARG A 56 11.30 -3.45 -6.82
CA ARG A 56 11.34 -2.70 -8.07
C ARG A 56 12.74 -2.22 -8.41
N GLN A 57 13.48 -1.76 -7.40
CA GLN A 57 14.86 -1.36 -7.56
C GLN A 57 15.78 -2.56 -7.77
N GLN A 58 15.69 -3.59 -6.93
CA GLN A 58 16.60 -4.74 -6.96
C GLN A 58 16.48 -5.55 -8.25
N TRP A 59 15.27 -5.74 -8.76
CA TRP A 59 15.02 -6.63 -9.90
C TRP A 59 15.10 -5.91 -11.25
N TYR A 60 14.97 -4.58 -11.25
CA TYR A 60 14.77 -3.79 -12.47
C TYR A 60 15.52 -2.46 -12.47
N ALA A 61 16.58 -2.31 -11.66
CA ALA A 61 17.48 -1.16 -11.76
C ALA A 61 18.13 -1.14 -13.15
N GLY A 62 17.98 0.00 -13.86
CA GLY A 62 18.63 0.23 -15.16
C GLY A 62 17.93 -0.41 -16.37
N SER A 63 16.72 -0.94 -16.21
CA SER A 63 15.90 -1.52 -17.29
C SER A 63 14.64 -0.72 -17.59
#